data_AF-A0AAE0GAL8-F1
#
_entry.id   AF-A0AAE0GAL8-F1
#
_cell.length_a   1.000
_cell.length_b   1.000
_cell.length_c   1.000
_cell.angle_alpha   90.00
_cell.angle_beta   90.00
_cell.angle_gamma   90.00
#
_symmetry.space_group_name_H-M   'P 1'
#
loop_
_entity.id
_entity.type
_entity.pdbx_description
1 polymer ?
#
loop_
_entity_poly.entity_id
_entity_poly.type
_entity_poly.pdbx_seq_one_letter_code
_entity_poly.pdbx_strand_id
1 'polypeptide(L)'
;MKPAKERRPLPKPPQEIPDRVIGGKGGSKAVDEFNERMYEQWETQSLITCQHCGRSFRDEAMRHHRKSCTAANPAKPAGTGLTRQSLSVRMGKSPVSGSNHDMSHLRATFDSGNLLFTIHCT
;
A
#
# COMPACT_ATOMS: atom_id res chain seq x y z
N MET A 1 -10.32 -36.29 14.47
CA MET A 1 -10.70 -34.87 14.63
C MET A 1 -10.56 -34.48 16.10
N LYS A 2 -10.14 -33.24 16.41
CA LYS A 2 -10.14 -32.77 17.81
C LYS A 2 -11.58 -32.72 18.36
N PRO A 3 -11.80 -33.12 19.63
CA PRO A 3 -13.08 -32.99 20.32
C PRO A 3 -13.63 -31.56 20.21
N ALA A 4 -14.96 -31.41 20.13
CA ALA A 4 -15.61 -30.10 19.91
C ALA A 4 -15.18 -29.04 20.94
N LYS A 5 -14.93 -29.46 22.19
CA LYS A 5 -14.53 -28.60 23.31
C LYS A 5 -13.07 -28.12 23.24
N GLU A 6 -12.24 -28.77 22.43
CA GLU A 6 -10.81 -28.43 22.22
C GLU A 6 -10.59 -27.68 20.91
N ARG A 7 -11.66 -27.40 20.17
CA ARG A 7 -11.60 -26.50 19.02
C ARG A 7 -11.38 -25.09 19.55
N ARG A 8 -10.53 -24.32 18.87
CA ARG A 8 -10.34 -22.91 19.22
C ARG A 8 -11.71 -22.23 19.20
N PRO A 9 -12.02 -21.39 20.21
CA PRO A 9 -13.23 -20.59 20.17
C PRO A 9 -13.21 -19.72 18.90
N LEU A 10 -14.40 -19.41 18.39
CA LEU A 10 -14.52 -18.49 17.26
C LEU A 10 -13.76 -17.20 17.58
N PRO A 11 -13.00 -16.65 16.62
CA PRO A 11 -12.40 -15.34 16.80
C PRO A 11 -13.50 -14.33 17.10
N LYS A 12 -13.22 -13.40 18.01
CA LYS A 12 -14.14 -12.29 18.28
C LYS A 12 -14.37 -11.52 16.96
N PRO A 13 -15.60 -11.05 16.70
CA PRO A 13 -15.85 -10.23 15.52
C PRO A 13 -14.90 -9.03 15.51
N PRO A 14 -14.35 -8.66 14.35
CA PRO A 14 -13.54 -7.44 14.22
C PRO A 14 -14.31 -6.23 14.71
N GLN A 15 -13.58 -5.22 15.20
CA GLN A 15 -14.17 -3.94 15.55
C GLN A 15 -14.86 -3.33 14.33
N GLU A 16 -16.07 -2.81 14.52
CA GLU A 16 -16.93 -2.38 13.43
C GLU A 16 -16.30 -1.22 12.66
N ILE A 17 -16.13 -1.43 11.35
CA ILE A 17 -15.81 -0.37 10.40
C ILE A 17 -17.09 0.44 10.21
N PRO A 18 -17.07 1.77 10.27
CA PRO A 18 -18.29 2.56 10.26
C PRO A 18 -19.12 2.30 9.00
N ASP A 19 -20.44 2.13 9.14
CA ASP A 19 -21.38 1.77 8.06
C ASP A 19 -21.30 2.70 6.83
N ARG A 20 -20.86 3.96 7.02
CA ARG A 20 -20.62 4.90 5.91
C ARG A 20 -19.56 4.40 4.92
N VAL A 21 -18.66 3.50 5.34
CA VAL A 21 -17.52 2.98 4.59
C VAL A 21 -17.85 1.64 3.93
N ILE A 22 -18.57 0.73 4.63
CA ILE A 22 -18.96 -0.58 4.08
C ILE A 22 -20.47 -0.64 3.91
N GLY A 23 -20.94 -0.67 2.66
CA GLY A 23 -22.35 -0.87 2.32
C GLY A 23 -23.28 0.35 2.51
N GLY A 24 -22.78 1.45 3.10
CA GLY A 24 -23.52 2.71 3.24
C GLY A 24 -23.45 3.65 2.04
N LYS A 25 -24.11 4.81 2.16
CA LYS A 25 -24.21 5.84 1.10
C LYS A 25 -22.92 6.63 0.84
N GLY A 26 -21.80 6.30 1.51
CA GLY A 26 -20.57 7.09 1.45
C GLY A 26 -19.78 6.95 0.14
N GLY A 27 -20.02 5.90 -0.64
CA GLY A 27 -19.34 5.65 -1.92
C GLY A 27 -17.82 5.50 -1.78
N SER A 28 -17.10 5.59 -2.91
CA SER A 28 -15.64 5.48 -2.96
C SER A 28 -14.93 6.50 -2.07
N LYS A 29 -15.42 7.75 -2.06
CA LYS A 29 -14.83 8.83 -1.27
C LYS A 29 -14.77 8.53 0.23
N ALA A 30 -15.81 7.91 0.79
CA ALA A 30 -15.82 7.56 2.22
C ALA A 30 -14.80 6.46 2.56
N VAL A 31 -14.52 5.56 1.61
CA VAL A 31 -13.48 4.53 1.73
C VAL A 31 -12.10 5.16 1.69
N ASP A 32 -11.86 6.07 0.75
CA ASP A 32 -10.57 6.76 0.63
C ASP A 32 -10.25 7.58 1.89
N GLU A 33 -11.20 8.38 2.39
CA GLU A 33 -11.04 9.15 3.63
C GLU A 33 -10.77 8.25 4.84
N PHE A 34 -11.41 7.08 4.90
CA PHE A 34 -11.18 6.11 5.97
C PHE A 34 -9.78 5.50 5.88
N ASN A 35 -9.34 5.13 4.67
CA ASN A 35 -8.02 4.56 4.45
C ASN A 35 -6.92 5.56 4.81
N GLU A 36 -7.06 6.82 4.40
CA GLU A 36 -6.12 7.90 4.74
C GLU A 36 -6.01 8.07 6.25
N ARG A 37 -7.15 8.20 6.95
CA ARG A 37 -7.17 8.32 8.42
C ARG A 37 -6.54 7.13 9.13
N MET A 38 -6.81 5.92 8.64
CA MET A 38 -6.23 4.72 9.22
C MET A 38 -4.73 4.61 8.94
N TYR A 39 -4.28 5.08 7.78
CA TYR A 39 -2.88 5.16 7.44
C TYR A 39 -2.14 6.16 8.35
N GLU A 40 -2.69 7.35 8.57
CA GLU A 40 -2.14 8.35 9.49
C GLU A 40 -2.04 7.82 10.93
N GLN A 41 -3.09 7.14 11.41
CA GLN A 41 -3.07 6.49 12.72
C GLN A 41 -2.00 5.40 12.80
N TRP A 42 -1.87 4.58 11.76
CA TRP A 42 -0.85 3.55 11.72
C TRP A 42 0.56 4.14 11.73
N GLU A 43 0.81 5.18 10.94
CA GLU A 43 2.11 5.86 10.88
C GLU A 43 2.49 6.50 12.22
N THR A 44 1.53 7.16 12.89
CA THR A 44 1.79 7.88 14.14
C THR A 44 1.85 6.98 15.37
N GLN A 45 1.01 5.95 15.45
CA GLN A 45 0.86 5.13 16.64
C GLN A 45 1.65 3.83 16.59
N SER A 46 1.80 3.24 15.39
CA SER A 46 2.40 1.90 15.25
C SER A 46 3.89 1.93 14.93
N LEU A 47 4.45 3.09 14.58
CA LEU A 47 5.85 3.23 14.19
C LEU A 47 6.65 4.06 15.19
N ILE A 48 7.85 3.59 15.50
CA ILE A 48 8.82 4.24 16.37
C ILE A 48 10.09 4.50 15.56
N THR A 49 10.53 5.74 15.55
CA THR A 49 11.75 6.16 14.84
C THR A 49 12.99 5.93 15.69
N CYS A 50 14.02 5.31 15.10
CA CYS A 50 15.31 5.11 15.74
C CYS A 50 16.13 6.41 15.77
N GLN A 51 16.60 6.81 16.95
CA GLN A 51 17.35 8.06 17.14
C GLN A 51 18.76 8.04 16.51
N HIS A 52 19.33 6.86 16.28
CA HIS A 52 20.69 6.75 15.73
C HIS A 52 20.71 6.72 14.20
N CYS A 53 19.71 6.11 13.56
CA CYS A 53 19.69 5.93 12.10
C CYS A 53 18.46 6.51 11.38
N GLY A 54 17.46 7.00 12.11
CA GLY A 54 16.24 7.59 11.54
C GLY A 54 15.26 6.61 10.86
N ARG A 55 15.43 5.29 11.00
CA ARG A 55 14.46 4.31 10.45
C ARG A 55 13.29 4.14 11.41
N SER A 56 12.08 3.98 10.86
CA SER A 56 10.85 3.71 11.61
C SER A 56 10.52 2.22 11.62
N PHE A 57 10.10 1.70 12.78
CA PHE A 57 9.79 0.28 12.98
C PHE A 57 8.60 0.11 13.92
N ARG A 58 7.92 -1.05 13.84
CA ARG A 58 7.00 -1.48 14.90
C ARG A 58 7.77 -1.78 16.18
N ASP A 59 7.11 -1.69 17.33
CA ASP A 59 7.74 -1.86 18.66
C ASP A 59 8.59 -3.15 18.77
N GLU A 60 8.04 -4.28 18.31
CA GLU A 60 8.75 -5.55 18.34
C GLU A 60 10.04 -5.54 17.51
N ALA A 61 9.96 -5.04 16.27
CA ALA A 61 11.11 -4.95 15.39
C ALA A 61 12.14 -3.94 15.91
N MET A 62 11.69 -2.83 16.50
CA MET A 62 12.55 -1.82 17.11
C MET A 62 13.40 -2.40 18.23
N ARG A 63 12.82 -3.31 19.04
CA ARG A 63 13.54 -4.01 20.11
C ARG A 63 14.71 -4.85 19.60
N HIS A 64 14.56 -5.49 18.44
CA HIS A 64 15.64 -6.25 17.80
C HIS A 64 16.65 -5.32 17.12
N HIS A 65 16.16 -4.28 16.44
CA HIS A 65 17.00 -3.30 15.75
C HIS A 65 17.96 -2.57 16.71
N ARG A 66 17.48 -2.13 17.88
CA ARG A 66 18.29 -1.43 18.89
C ARG A 66 19.43 -2.27 19.48
N LYS A 67 19.45 -3.59 19.27
CA LYS A 67 20.57 -4.45 19.71
C LYS A 67 21.82 -4.23 18.88
N SER A 68 21.67 -3.92 17.59
CA SER A 68 22.78 -3.76 16.65
C SER A 68 22.99 -2.31 16.22
N CYS A 69 21.93 -1.51 16.17
CA CYS A 69 22.02 -0.10 15.80
C CYS A 69 22.25 0.76 17.05
N THR A 70 23.49 1.20 17.26
CA THR A 70 23.91 2.04 18.39
C THR A 70 24.49 3.37 17.91
N ALA A 71 24.76 4.30 18.83
CA ALA A 71 25.43 5.56 18.50
C ALA A 71 26.82 5.37 17.86
N ALA A 72 27.56 4.33 18.29
CA ALA A 72 28.88 4.01 17.76
C ALA A 72 28.81 3.28 16.40
N ASN A 73 27.71 2.57 16.14
CA ASN A 73 27.49 1.84 14.90
C ASN A 73 26.05 2.03 14.39
N PRO A 74 25.72 3.22 13.87
CA PRO A 74 24.39 3.47 13.33
C PRO A 74 24.29 2.80 11.96
N ALA A 75 23.28 1.96 11.76
CA ALA A 75 23.04 1.39 10.44
C ALA A 75 22.54 2.48 9.47
N LYS A 76 22.76 2.32 8.16
CA LYS A 76 22.50 3.35 7.13
C LYS A 76 21.07 3.92 7.16
N PRO A 77 20.83 5.21 6.90
CA PRO A 77 19.47 5.77 6.91
C PRO A 77 18.60 5.21 5.79
N ALA A 78 17.28 5.28 5.97
CA ALA A 78 16.31 4.83 4.97
C ALA A 78 16.54 5.54 3.61
N GLY A 79 16.26 4.84 2.51
CA GLY A 79 16.36 5.42 1.15
C GLY A 79 17.76 5.54 0.55
N THR A 80 18.83 5.29 1.32
CA THR A 80 20.21 5.39 0.80
C THR A 80 20.70 4.17 0.01
N GLY A 81 19.96 3.05 0.04
CA GLY A 81 20.37 1.79 -0.58
C GLY A 81 19.95 1.61 -2.05
N LEU A 82 18.95 2.38 -2.51
CA LEU A 82 18.40 2.26 -3.86
C LEU A 82 18.84 3.46 -4.71
N THR A 83 20.05 3.39 -5.25
CA THR A 83 20.48 4.31 -6.31
C THR A 83 19.74 4.00 -7.62
N ARG A 84 19.58 4.99 -8.51
CA ARG A 84 18.99 4.78 -9.85
C ARG A 84 19.70 3.65 -10.63
N GLN A 85 20.99 3.45 -10.40
CA GLN A 85 21.74 2.31 -10.95
C GLN A 85 21.30 0.96 -10.34
N SER A 86 21.04 0.89 -9.04
CA SER A 86 20.55 -0.34 -8.38
C SER A 86 19.08 -0.67 -8.66
N LEU A 87 18.27 0.35 -8.99
CA LEU A 87 16.87 0.21 -9.42
C LEU A 87 16.74 -0.29 -10.87
N SER A 88 17.85 -0.51 -11.58
CA SER A 88 17.86 -1.01 -12.96
C SER A 88 17.60 -2.52 -13.07
N VAL A 89 17.49 -3.25 -11.95
CA VAL A 89 17.01 -4.64 -11.95
C VAL A 89 15.51 -4.62 -12.16
N ARG A 90 15.11 -4.54 -13.44
CA ARG A 90 13.84 -4.97 -14.03
C ARG A 90 12.70 -5.16 -13.02
N MET A 91 12.18 -4.07 -12.47
CA MET A 91 10.76 -4.00 -12.11
C MET A 91 9.99 -4.02 -13.44
N GLY A 92 9.97 -5.19 -14.09
CA GLY A 92 9.01 -5.46 -15.13
C GLY A 92 7.65 -5.19 -14.50
N LYS A 93 6.85 -4.35 -15.15
CA LYS A 93 5.45 -4.11 -14.81
C LYS A 93 4.82 -5.48 -14.58
N SER A 94 4.74 -5.92 -13.34
CA SER A 94 4.06 -7.17 -13.02
C SER A 94 2.59 -6.89 -13.28
N PRO A 95 1.90 -7.70 -14.09
CA PRO A 95 0.47 -7.54 -14.23
C PRO A 95 -0.12 -7.78 -12.85
N VAL A 96 -0.72 -6.74 -12.27
CA VAL A 96 -1.67 -6.92 -11.17
C VAL A 96 -2.72 -7.90 -11.70
N SER A 97 -2.77 -9.08 -11.07
CA SER A 97 -3.76 -10.10 -11.39
C SER A 97 -5.15 -9.48 -11.21
N GLY A 98 -5.82 -9.17 -12.32
CA GLY A 98 -7.20 -8.67 -12.34
C GLY A 98 -7.47 -7.36 -13.09
N SER A 99 -6.46 -6.66 -13.62
CA SER A 99 -6.68 -5.39 -14.33
C SER A 99 -6.82 -5.58 -15.84
N ASN A 100 -7.98 -6.05 -16.30
CA ASN A 100 -8.35 -6.03 -17.73
C ASN A 100 -8.80 -4.63 -18.16
N HIS A 101 -7.88 -3.68 -18.23
CA HIS A 101 -8.08 -2.48 -19.05
C HIS A 101 -7.12 -2.55 -20.22
N ASP A 102 -7.65 -3.01 -21.35
CA ASP A 102 -7.02 -2.90 -22.66
C ASP A 102 -6.77 -1.41 -22.95
N MET A 103 -5.50 -1.04 -23.11
CA MET A 103 -5.06 0.31 -23.46
C MET A 103 -4.52 0.31 -24.90
N SER A 104 -5.23 -0.36 -25.82
CA SER A 104 -4.80 -0.54 -27.20
C SER A 104 -5.38 0.48 -28.19
N HIS A 105 -6.20 1.44 -27.74
CA HIS A 105 -6.98 2.29 -28.66
C HIS A 105 -6.66 3.78 -28.71
N LEU A 106 -5.61 4.28 -28.04
CA LEU A 106 -5.22 5.69 -28.14
C LEU A 106 -3.88 5.83 -28.88
N ARG A 107 -3.94 5.71 -30.21
CA ARG A 107 -2.93 6.30 -31.10
C ARG A 107 -3.39 7.69 -31.49
N ALA A 108 -2.80 8.71 -30.86
CA ALA A 108 -2.95 10.09 -31.33
C ALA A 108 -2.11 10.28 -32.59
N THR A 109 -2.75 10.43 -33.75
CA THR A 109 -2.13 11.01 -34.94
C THR A 109 -2.67 12.43 -35.11
N PHE A 110 -1.75 13.38 -35.19
CA PHE A 110 -2.04 14.80 -35.33
C PHE A 110 -2.09 15.12 -36.83
N ASP A 111 -3.26 15.44 -37.37
CA ASP A 111 -3.37 16.08 -38.67
C ASP A 111 -4.44 17.19 -38.62
N SER A 112 -3.92 18.42 -38.63
CA SER A 112 -4.49 19.58 -39.29
C SER A 112 -6.02 19.76 -39.26
N GLY A 113 -6.55 20.13 -38.10
CA GLY A 113 -7.50 21.24 -38.06
C GLY A 113 -8.99 20.98 -38.34
N ASN A 114 -9.50 19.76 -38.24
CA ASN A 114 -10.96 19.59 -38.04
C ASN A 114 -11.31 18.28 -37.31
N LEU A 115 -12.05 18.39 -36.21
CA LEU A 115 -12.41 17.27 -35.34
C LEU A 115 -13.73 16.65 -35.82
N LEU A 116 -13.67 15.71 -36.78
CA LEU A 116 -14.81 14.84 -37.07
C LEU A 116 -14.58 13.47 -36.43
N PHE A 117 -15.41 13.11 -35.45
CA PHE A 117 -15.52 11.77 -34.92
C PHE A 117 -16.55 10.98 -35.73
N THR A 118 -16.12 10.05 -36.56
CA THR A 118 -16.98 9.00 -37.12
C THR A 118 -16.84 7.73 -36.28
N ILE A 119 -17.95 7.30 -35.66
CA ILE A 119 -18.03 6.03 -34.96
C ILE A 119 -18.50 4.98 -35.97
N HIS A 120 -17.64 4.04 -36.33
CA HIS A 120 -18.06 2.82 -37.01
C HIS A 120 -18.20 1.70 -35.98
N CYS A 121 -19.42 1.17 -35.84
CA CYS A 121 -19.70 -0.04 -35.08
C CYS A 121 -19.64 -1.23 -36.04
N THR A 122 -18.83 -2.25 -35.72
CA THR A 122 -18.91 -3.61 -36.29
C THR A 122 -19.70 -4.51 -35.36
#